data_AF-A0A960LM86-F1
#
_entry.id   AF-A0A960LM86-F1
#
_cell.length_a   1.000
_cell.length_b   1.000
_cell.length_c   1.000
_cell.angle_alpha   90.00
_cell.angle_beta   90.00
_cell.angle_gamma   90.00
#
_symmetry.space_group_name_H-M   'P 1'
#
loop_
_entity.id
_entity.type
_entity.pdbx_description
1 polymer ?
#
loop_
_entity_poly.entity_id
_entity_poly.type
_entity_poly.pdbx_seq_one_letter_code
_entity_poly.pdbx_strand_id
1 'polypeptide(L)' 'MGARFVSVDRDTPMLLPPDLRDWVPEDDLVHFVIEAVDRLPLESFRVNHRGTGDKQFPPHMMLALLIYRYANGLFSSRKI' A
#
# COMPACT_ATOMS: atom_id res chain seq x y z
N MET A 1 20.82 -11.47 6.17
CA MET A 1 20.16 -10.27 5.66
C MET A 1 18.67 -10.47 5.82
N GLY A 2 17.97 -9.52 6.46
CA GLY A 2 16.52 -9.61 6.64
C GLY A 2 15.75 -9.26 5.36
N ALA A 3 14.42 -9.37 5.42
CA ALA A 3 13.55 -8.93 4.33
C ALA A 3 13.78 -7.43 4.01
N ARG A 4 13.83 -7.09 2.72
CA ARG A 4 14.05 -5.71 2.24
C ARG A 4 12.77 -5.14 1.65
N PHE A 5 12.15 -4.20 2.35
CA PHE A 5 10.89 -3.58 1.90
C PHE A 5 11.10 -2.17 1.32
N VAL A 6 10.19 -1.78 0.42
CA VAL A 6 9.96 -0.37 0.06
C VAL A 6 9.33 0.32 1.26
N SER A 7 9.85 1.49 1.64
CA SER A 7 9.25 2.32 2.67
C SER A 7 7.98 2.94 2.12
N VAL A 8 6.85 2.69 2.77
CA VAL A 8 5.56 3.30 2.43
C VAL A 8 5.18 4.15 3.62
N ASP A 9 5.59 5.41 3.57
CA ASP A 9 5.19 6.42 4.56
C ASP A 9 4.30 7.44 3.83
N ARG A 10 3.04 7.47 4.24
CA ARG A 10 2.01 8.36 3.66
C ARG A 10 1.99 9.72 4.36
N ASP A 11 2.62 9.82 5.52
CA ASP A 11 2.72 11.03 6.32
C ASP A 11 4.03 11.78 6.05
N THR A 12 4.90 11.25 5.17
CA THR A 12 6.14 11.94 4.77
C THR A 12 5.79 13.30 4.16
N PRO A 13 6.22 14.41 4.78
CA PRO A 13 5.92 15.75 4.26
C PRO A 13 6.63 15.98 2.94
N MET A 14 5.88 16.46 1.93
CA MET A 14 6.45 16.90 0.67
C MET A 14 7.04 18.31 0.80
N LEU A 15 8.14 18.56 0.08
CA LEU A 15 8.84 19.85 0.14
C LEU A 15 7.98 21.01 -0.44
N LEU A 16 6.97 20.72 -1.30
CA LEU A 16 5.92 21.57 -1.92
C LEU A 16 5.29 20.79 -3.12
N PRO A 17 4.00 20.90 -3.51
CA PRO A 17 2.82 21.48 -2.83
C PRO A 17 2.17 20.41 -1.91
N PRO A 18 0.98 20.60 -1.30
CA PRO A 18 0.64 20.11 0.03
C PRO A 18 0.53 18.58 0.12
N ASP A 19 0.38 18.08 1.34
CA ASP A 19 0.33 16.66 1.71
C ASP A 19 -0.31 15.78 0.62
N LEU A 20 0.29 14.62 0.31
CA LEU A 20 -0.26 13.67 -0.65
C LEU A 20 -1.73 13.30 -0.34
N ARG A 21 -2.10 13.37 0.95
CA ARG A 21 -3.47 13.12 1.42
C ARG A 21 -4.44 14.20 0.95
N ASP A 22 -4.01 15.44 0.76
CA ASP A 22 -4.85 16.54 0.27
C ASP A 22 -5.25 16.38 -1.20
N TRP A 23 -4.60 15.45 -1.93
CA TRP A 23 -4.92 15.16 -3.32
C TRP A 23 -6.09 14.17 -3.45
N VAL A 24 -6.47 13.54 -2.35
CA VAL A 24 -7.56 12.59 -2.27
C VAL A 24 -8.69 13.24 -1.45
N PRO A 25 -9.94 13.22 -1.93
CA PRO A 25 -11.07 13.69 -1.14
C PRO A 25 -11.17 12.95 0.19
N GLU A 26 -11.47 13.66 1.28
CA GLU A 26 -11.56 13.07 2.63
C GLU A 26 -12.60 11.93 2.72
N ASP A 27 -13.61 11.94 1.84
CA ASP A 27 -14.66 10.93 1.75
C ASP A 27 -14.34 9.78 0.77
N ASP A 28 -13.14 9.74 0.18
CA ASP A 28 -12.72 8.68 -0.72
C ASP A 28 -12.57 7.34 0.03
N LEU A 29 -13.04 6.27 -0.62
CA LEU A 29 -12.98 4.89 -0.12
C LEU A 29 -11.55 4.44 0.28
N VAL A 30 -10.51 5.01 -0.34
CA VAL A 30 -9.12 4.61 -0.07
C VAL A 30 -8.75 4.80 1.40
N HIS A 31 -9.27 5.83 2.07
CA HIS A 31 -9.01 6.08 3.49
C HIS A 31 -9.50 4.91 4.35
N PHE A 32 -10.75 4.48 4.10
CA PHE A 32 -11.32 3.32 4.76
C PHE A 32 -10.55 2.03 4.46
N VAL A 33 -10.15 1.81 3.21
CA VAL A 33 -9.40 0.61 2.81
C VAL A 33 -8.04 0.53 3.50
N ILE A 34 -7.30 1.65 3.57
CA ILE A 34 -6.01 1.71 4.26
C ILE A 34 -6.19 1.38 5.75
N GLU A 35 -7.10 2.06 6.43
CA GLU A 35 -7.36 1.81 7.85
C GLU A 35 -7.82 0.38 8.15
N ALA A 36 -8.66 -0.18 7.27
CA ALA A 36 -9.14 -1.55 7.42
C ALA A 36 -8.00 -2.57 7.26
N VAL A 37 -7.15 -2.38 6.25
CA VAL A 37 -6.02 -3.29 5.97
C VAL A 37 -4.96 -3.21 7.05
N ASP A 38 -4.68 -2.03 7.60
CA ASP A 38 -3.69 -1.84 8.67
C ASP A 38 -4.05 -2.61 9.95
N ARG A 39 -5.33 -2.92 10.16
CA ARG A 39 -5.81 -3.73 11.30
C ARG A 39 -5.75 -5.24 11.06
N LEU A 40 -5.43 -5.69 9.86
CA LEU A 40 -5.40 -7.12 9.53
C LEU A 40 -4.06 -7.77 9.90
N PRO A 41 -4.07 -8.98 10.51
CA PRO A 41 -2.87 -9.77 10.67
C PRO A 41 -2.47 -10.37 9.30
N LEU A 42 -1.36 -9.89 8.73
CA LEU A 42 -0.86 -10.34 7.42
C LEU A 42 0.40 -11.22 7.50
N GLU A 43 0.66 -11.82 8.67
CA GLU A 43 1.84 -12.65 8.94
C GLU A 43 1.90 -13.92 8.08
N SER A 44 0.75 -14.37 7.57
CA SER A 44 0.63 -15.53 6.69
C SER A 44 1.07 -15.25 5.24
N PHE A 45 1.24 -13.98 4.86
CA PHE A 45 1.71 -13.63 3.52
C PHE A 45 3.19 -14.02 3.36
N ARG A 46 3.49 -14.65 2.23
CA ARG A 46 4.88 -15.01 1.91
C ARG A 46 5.66 -13.75 1.57
N VAL A 47 6.79 -13.55 2.26
CA VAL A 47 7.76 -12.49 1.96
C VAL A 47 9.15 -13.08 1.75
N ASN A 48 9.94 -12.46 0.87
CA ASN A 48 11.32 -12.87 0.66
C ASN A 48 12.21 -12.46 1.85
N HIS A 49 12.37 -13.35 2.81
CA HIS A 49 13.27 -13.14 3.94
C HIS A 49 14.76 -13.25 3.58
N ARG A 50 15.10 -13.80 2.40
CA ARG A 50 16.50 -13.89 1.94
C ARG A 50 17.08 -12.51 1.61
N GLY A 51 16.24 -11.52 1.34
CA GLY A 51 16.65 -10.15 1.02
C GLY A 51 17.30 -10.00 -0.37
N THR A 52 17.10 -10.98 -1.26
CA THR A 52 17.63 -10.98 -2.63
C THR A 52 16.71 -10.28 -3.61
N GLY A 53 17.27 -9.75 -4.70
CA GLY A 53 16.53 -9.00 -5.71
C GLY A 53 16.21 -7.57 -5.28
N ASP A 54 15.22 -6.98 -5.94
CA ASP A 54 14.72 -5.65 -5.62
C ASP A 54 13.94 -5.62 -4.30
N LYS A 55 13.76 -4.41 -3.77
CA LYS A 55 12.93 -4.21 -2.58
C LYS A 55 11.50 -4.64 -2.90
N GLN A 56 10.90 -5.41 -2.00
CA GLN A 56 9.51 -5.87 -2.12
C GLN A 56 8.56 -4.85 -1.49
N PHE A 57 7.34 -4.74 -2.00
CA PHE A 57 6.31 -3.95 -1.34
C PHE A 57 5.78 -4.69 -0.09
N PRO A 58 5.47 -3.97 1.01
CA PRO A 58 4.85 -4.58 2.18
C PRO A 58 3.50 -5.25 1.84
N PRO A 59 3.14 -6.39 2.45
CA PRO A 59 1.85 -7.06 2.22
C PRO A 59 0.65 -6.13 2.43
N HIS A 60 0.67 -5.28 3.46
CA HIS A 60 -0.36 -4.29 3.74
C HIS A 60 -0.58 -3.33 2.56
N MET A 61 0.50 -2.82 1.96
CA MET A 61 0.41 -1.93 0.80
C MET A 61 -0.20 -2.63 -0.42
N MET A 62 0.26 -3.85 -0.71
CA MET A 62 -0.22 -4.62 -1.86
C MET A 62 -1.69 -5.01 -1.72
N LEU A 63 -2.11 -5.38 -0.51
CA LEU A 63 -3.50 -5.75 -0.22
C LEU A 63 -4.43 -4.54 -0.33
N ALA A 64 -4.05 -3.40 0.25
CA ALA A 64 -4.83 -2.16 0.15
C ALA A 64 -5.01 -1.74 -1.32
N LEU A 65 -3.95 -1.79 -2.12
CA LEU A 65 -4.00 -1.47 -3.55
C LEU A 65 -4.98 -2.39 -4.30
N LEU A 66 -4.93 -3.70 -4.03
CA LEU A 66 -5.76 -4.69 -4.69
C LEU A 66 -7.24 -4.51 -4.33
N ILE A 67 -7.57 -4.33 -3.05
CA ILE A 67 -8.95 -4.09 -2.58
C ILE A 67 -9.49 -2.81 -3.19
N TYR A 68 -8.74 -1.70 -3.12
CA TYR A 68 -9.19 -0.41 -3.65
C TYR A 68 -9.46 -0.49 -5.16
N ARG A 69 -8.57 -1.14 -5.93
CA ARG A 69 -8.76 -1.33 -7.38
C ARG A 69 -9.98 -2.20 -7.70
N TYR A 70 -10.19 -3.27 -6.96
CA TYR A 70 -11.34 -4.15 -7.16
C TYR A 70 -12.65 -3.47 -6.80
N ALA A 71 -12.68 -2.66 -5.74
CA ALA A 71 -13.83 -1.84 -5.38
C ALA A 71 -14.17 -0.80 -6.47
N ASN A 72 -13.17 -0.32 -7.21
CA ASN A 72 -13.33 0.57 -8.37
C ASN A 72 -13.58 -0.17 -9.70
N GLY A 73 -13.83 -1.49 -9.68
CA GLY A 73 -14.11 -2.29 -10.89
C GLY A 73 -12.90 -2.57 -11.78
N LEU A 74 -11.68 -2.33 -11.30
CA LEU A 74 -10.44 -2.56 -12.02
C LEU A 74 -9.77 -3.86 -11.57
N PHE A 75 -10.04 -4.94 -12.31
CA PHE A 75 -9.57 -6.29 -11.95
C PHE A 75 -8.26 -6.73 -12.63
N SER A 76 -7.79 -5.97 -13.62
CA SER A 76 -6.60 -6.35 -14.39
C SER A 76 -5.33 -6.01 -13.65
N SER A 77 -4.50 -7.01 -13.32
CA SER A 77 -3.19 -6.81 -12.72
C SER A 77 -2.24 -5.96 -13.56
N ARG A 78 -2.43 -5.88 -14.88
CA ARG A 78 -1.65 -5.01 -15.77
C ARG A 78 -2.10 -3.54 -15.74
N LYS A 79 -3.29 -3.28 -15.22
CA LYS A 79 -3.82 -1.92 -15.00
C LYS A 79 -3.52 -1.42 -13.58
N ILE A 80 -3.13 -2.32 -12.67
CA ILE A 80 -2.70 -2.01 -11.31
C ILE A 80 -1.19 -1.77 -11.37
#